data_AF-A0A941LP68-F1
#
_entry.id   AF-A0A941LP68-F1
#
_cell.length_a   1.000
_cell.length_b   1.000
_cell.length_c   1.000
_cell.angle_alpha   90.00
_cell.angle_beta   90.00
_cell.angle_gamma   90.00
#
_symmetry.space_group_name_H-M   'P 1'
#
loop_
_entity.id
_entity.type
_entity.pdbx_description
1 polymer ?
#
loop_
_entity_poly.entity_id
_entity_poly.type
_entity_poly.pdbx_seq_one_letter_code
_entity_poly.pdbx_strand_id
1 'polypeptide(L)'
;MTTESRGGLFAYFDRRTAEHLLGTALPRSARDIRYLCWQPSGDLAYQEALVRFDTSINDYQAFVQTRGLTPFSVSGPNVHLPIDWSPPREVAVPDWWQPSAKTPPDAASGQVGVYGSIAVKWETGRVYAIIVDTGHRALASPGP
;
A
#
# COMPACT_ATOMS: atom_id res chain seq x y z
N MET A 1 2.81 -30.31 -16.05
CA MET A 1 2.81 -29.06 -15.28
C MET A 1 1.71 -28.18 -15.83
N THR A 2 0.59 -28.15 -15.14
CA THR A 2 -0.56 -27.31 -15.46
C THR A 2 -0.24 -25.88 -15.04
N THR A 3 -0.11 -24.99 -16.02
CA THR A 3 -0.13 -23.55 -15.81
C THR A 3 -1.55 -23.17 -15.40
N GLU A 4 -1.83 -23.20 -14.09
CA GLU A 4 -3.03 -22.56 -13.56
C GLU A 4 -2.93 -21.08 -13.94
N SER A 5 -3.82 -20.66 -14.84
CA SER A 5 -4.03 -19.26 -15.15
C SER A 5 -4.51 -18.58 -13.87
N ARG A 6 -3.58 -17.97 -13.13
CA ARG A 6 -3.89 -17.03 -12.06
C ARG A 6 -4.57 -15.82 -12.70
N GLY A 7 -5.88 -15.93 -12.89
CA GLY A 7 -6.74 -14.84 -13.30
C GLY A 7 -6.81 -13.79 -12.19
N GLY A 8 -5.75 -13.00 -12.04
CA GLY A 8 -5.80 -11.75 -11.30
C GLY A 8 -6.54 -10.73 -12.17
N LEU A 9 -7.72 -10.30 -11.72
CA LEU A 9 -8.42 -9.19 -12.37
C LEU A 9 -7.67 -7.91 -11.99
N PHE A 10 -6.90 -7.34 -12.92
CA PHE A 10 -6.31 -6.01 -12.75
C PHE A 10 -7.44 -4.99 -12.81
N ALA A 11 -7.84 -4.46 -11.67
CA ALA A 11 -8.86 -3.44 -11.61
C ALA A 11 -8.23 -2.10 -11.20
N TYR A 12 -8.32 -1.14 -12.11
CA TYR A 12 -8.10 0.27 -11.82
C TYR A 12 -9.21 0.72 -10.88
N PHE A 13 -8.95 0.81 -9.57
CA PHE A 13 -9.98 1.18 -8.60
C PHE A 13 -9.91 2.63 -8.17
N ASP A 14 -11.11 3.10 -7.81
CA ASP A 14 -11.45 4.42 -7.31
C ASP A 14 -10.77 4.71 -5.96
N ARG A 15 -10.38 5.97 -5.79
CA ARG A 15 -9.80 6.58 -4.59
C ARG A 15 -10.38 6.06 -3.26
N ARG A 16 -11.70 5.86 -3.16
CA ARG A 16 -12.36 5.40 -1.92
C ARG A 16 -11.87 4.05 -1.43
N THR A 17 -11.55 3.13 -2.34
CA THR A 17 -11.02 1.82 -1.96
C THR A 17 -9.63 1.95 -1.35
N ALA A 18 -8.77 2.79 -1.94
CA ALA A 18 -7.45 3.07 -1.38
C ALA A 18 -7.54 3.80 -0.04
N GLU A 19 -8.46 4.76 0.11
CA GLU A 19 -8.71 5.46 1.38
C GLU A 19 -9.21 4.50 2.47
N HIS A 20 -10.10 3.57 2.11
CA HIS A 20 -10.58 2.54 3.01
C HIS A 20 -9.45 1.62 3.49
N LEU A 21 -8.62 1.13 2.56
CA LEU A 21 -7.46 0.30 2.88
C LEU A 21 -6.42 1.05 3.70
N LEU A 22 -6.19 2.33 3.40
CA LEU A 22 -5.27 3.16 4.17
C LEU A 22 -5.75 3.44 5.60
N GLY A 23 -7.05 3.26 5.85
CA GLY A 23 -7.71 3.68 7.08
C GLY A 23 -7.71 5.21 7.25
N THR A 24 -7.48 5.95 6.17
CA THR A 24 -7.44 7.42 6.18
C THR A 24 -7.73 7.99 4.80
N ALA A 25 -8.28 9.19 4.78
CA ALA A 25 -8.49 9.92 3.54
C ALA A 25 -7.13 10.22 2.89
N LEU A 26 -7.04 10.00 1.58
CA LEU A 26 -5.88 10.34 0.80
C LEU A 26 -5.85 11.86 0.64
N PRO A 27 -4.68 12.46 0.41
CA PRO A 27 -4.62 13.86 -0.01
C PRO A 27 -5.34 14.06 -1.34
N ARG A 28 -5.92 15.25 -1.59
CA ARG A 28 -6.54 15.56 -2.90
C ARG A 28 -5.56 15.44 -4.07
N SER A 29 -4.26 15.51 -3.79
CA SER A 29 -3.15 15.30 -4.73
C SER A 29 -2.86 13.83 -5.04
N ALA A 30 -3.56 12.86 -4.44
CA ALA A 30 -3.46 11.45 -4.83
C ALA A 30 -4.03 11.27 -6.23
N ARG A 31 -3.13 11.04 -7.19
CA ARG A 31 -3.43 11.00 -8.62
C ARG A 31 -3.23 9.61 -9.23
N ASP A 32 -2.35 8.80 -8.65
CA ASP A 32 -1.97 7.52 -9.24
C ASP A 32 -2.05 6.40 -8.20
N ILE A 33 -3.14 5.64 -8.29
CA ILE A 33 -3.41 4.47 -7.45
C ILE A 33 -3.43 3.26 -8.39
N ARG A 34 -2.59 2.27 -8.11
CA ARG A 34 -2.56 0.99 -8.81
C ARG A 34 -2.86 -0.10 -7.81
N TYR A 35 -3.73 -1.02 -8.19
CA TYR A 35 -4.31 -1.96 -7.25
C TYR A 35 -4.42 -3.35 -7.86
N LEU A 36 -4.14 -4.35 -7.04
CA LEU A 36 -4.39 -5.75 -7.31
C LEU A 36 -5.34 -6.25 -6.23
N CYS A 37 -6.40 -6.93 -6.64
CA CYS A 37 -7.19 -7.77 -5.77
C CYS A 37 -7.20 -9.18 -6.33
N TRP A 38 -6.78 -10.12 -5.49
CA TRP A 38 -6.91 -11.54 -5.77
C TRP A 38 -7.79 -12.16 -4.69
N GLN A 39 -8.91 -12.74 -5.10
CA GLN A 39 -9.90 -13.28 -4.19
C GLN A 39 -10.09 -14.78 -4.49
N PRO A 40 -9.38 -15.68 -3.80
CA PRO A 40 -9.52 -17.12 -4.00
C PRO A 40 -10.84 -17.69 -3.47
N SER A 41 -11.50 -17.03 -2.52
CA SER A 41 -12.79 -17.46 -1.97
C SER A 41 -13.64 -16.28 -1.49
N GLY A 42 -14.90 -16.52 -1.14
CA GLY A 42 -15.78 -15.50 -0.56
C GLY A 42 -15.21 -14.86 0.71
N ASP A 43 -14.42 -15.62 1.46
CA ASP A 43 -13.93 -15.24 2.78
C ASP A 43 -12.52 -14.67 2.78
N LEU A 44 -11.73 -14.84 1.72
CA LEU A 44 -10.31 -14.44 1.69
C LEU A 44 -10.05 -13.52 0.51
N ALA A 45 -9.47 -12.36 0.78
CA ALA A 45 -9.02 -11.43 -0.23
C ALA A 45 -7.56 -11.03 0.03
N TYR A 46 -6.77 -11.07 -1.03
CA TYR A 46 -5.47 -10.46 -1.09
C TYR A 46 -5.57 -9.14 -1.82
N GLN A 47 -5.12 -8.07 -1.19
CA GLN A 47 -5.21 -6.73 -1.71
C GLN A 47 -3.84 -6.08 -1.66
N GLU A 48 -3.43 -5.47 -2.76
CA GLU A 48 -2.22 -4.67 -2.83
C GLU A 48 -2.48 -3.36 -3.52
N ALA A 49 -1.92 -2.28 -2.99
CA ALA A 49 -1.99 -0.97 -3.62
C ALA A 49 -0.64 -0.28 -3.65
N LEU A 50 -0.33 0.35 -4.79
CA LEU A 50 0.72 1.34 -4.96
C LEU A 50 0.07 2.70 -5.10
N VAL A 51 0.44 3.64 -4.23
CA VAL A 51 -0.14 4.99 -4.23
C VAL A 51 0.95 6.03 -4.34
N ARG A 52 0.71 7.05 -5.18
CA ARG A 52 1.52 8.26 -5.25
C ARG A 52 0.69 9.52 -5.06
N PHE A 53 1.21 10.45 -4.27
CA PHE A 53 0.64 11.78 -4.12
C PHE A 53 1.71 12.84 -3.91
N ASP A 54 1.50 14.04 -4.47
CA ASP A 54 2.38 15.19 -4.24
C ASP A 54 2.12 15.78 -2.84
N THR A 55 3.19 16.05 -2.09
CA THR A 55 3.10 16.62 -0.73
C THR A 55 4.44 17.20 -0.25
N SER A 56 4.41 18.10 0.72
CA SER A 56 5.61 18.59 1.39
C SER A 56 6.21 17.53 2.33
N ILE A 57 7.50 17.65 2.66
CA ILE A 57 8.15 16.79 3.65
C ILE A 57 7.50 16.94 5.05
N ASN A 58 7.06 18.15 5.39
CA ASN A 58 6.42 18.43 6.68
C ASN A 58 5.06 17.71 6.78
N ASP A 59 4.25 17.76 5.72
CA ASP A 59 2.97 17.06 5.67
C ASP A 59 3.17 15.53 5.68
N TYR A 60 4.24 15.04 5.05
CA TYR A 60 4.62 13.63 5.12
C TYR A 60 4.97 13.22 6.55
N GLN A 61 5.80 13.98 7.26
CA GLN A 61 6.15 13.71 8.65
C GLN A 61 4.92 13.75 9.57
N ALA A 62 4.02 14.71 9.35
CA ALA A 62 2.75 14.79 10.06
C ALA A 62 1.85 13.57 9.77
N PHE A 63 1.82 13.09 8.53
CA PHE A 63 1.12 11.86 8.14
C PHE A 63 1.70 10.63 8.86
N VAL A 64 3.03 10.47 8.83
CA VAL A 64 3.75 9.37 9.52
C VAL A 64 3.40 9.36 11.00
N GLN A 65 3.48 10.51 11.66
CA GLN A 65 3.17 10.65 13.08
C GLN A 65 1.69 10.36 13.38
N THR A 66 0.78 10.95 12.60
CA THR A 66 -0.67 10.83 12.80
C THR A 66 -1.15 9.39 12.60
N ARG A 67 -0.58 8.66 11.64
CA ARG A 67 -0.91 7.23 11.43
C ARG A 67 -0.20 6.29 12.40
N GLY A 68 0.72 6.80 13.22
CA GLY A 68 1.55 5.98 14.11
C GLY A 68 2.49 5.05 13.34
N LEU A 69 3.01 5.49 12.20
CA LEU A 69 4.00 4.72 11.44
C LEU A 69 5.37 4.85 12.10
N THR A 70 6.11 3.75 12.15
CA THR A 70 7.46 3.70 12.69
C THR A 70 8.45 4.09 11.58
N PRO A 71 9.22 5.18 11.74
CA PRO A 71 10.26 5.56 10.78
C PRO A 71 11.42 4.55 10.81
N PHE A 72 12.06 4.36 9.65
CA PHE A 72 13.18 3.43 9.45
C PHE A 72 14.34 3.67 10.43
N SER A 73 14.61 4.94 10.79
CA SER A 73 15.72 5.31 11.67
C SER A 73 15.49 5.07 13.16
N VAL A 74 14.29 4.66 13.59
CA VAL A 74 13.88 4.71 15.02
C VAL A 74 14.14 3.41 15.81
N SER A 75 14.68 2.36 15.17
CA SER A 75 15.06 1.06 15.79
C SER A 75 13.88 0.16 16.21
N GLY A 76 13.82 -1.02 15.59
CA GLY A 76 12.82 -2.07 15.77
C GLY A 76 12.84 -2.96 14.52
N PRO A 77 12.35 -4.22 14.57
CA PRO A 77 12.31 -5.02 13.35
C PRO A 77 11.38 -4.29 12.37
N ASN A 78 11.98 -3.84 11.27
CA ASN A 78 11.33 -3.23 10.12
C ASN A 78 10.41 -4.24 9.40
N VAL A 79 9.56 -4.96 10.14
CA VAL A 79 8.77 -6.13 9.70
C VAL A 79 7.93 -5.80 8.47
N HIS A 80 7.54 -4.55 8.32
CA HIS A 80 6.66 -4.09 7.25
C HIS A 80 7.38 -3.32 6.15
N LEU A 81 8.66 -2.97 6.30
CA LEU A 81 9.40 -2.33 5.21
C LEU A 81 9.87 -3.40 4.23
N PRO A 82 9.58 -3.24 2.93
CA PRO A 82 10.14 -4.14 1.94
C PRO A 82 11.66 -3.96 1.86
N ILE A 83 12.35 -5.08 1.65
CA ILE A 83 13.81 -5.19 1.57
C ILE A 83 14.36 -4.28 0.47
N ASP A 84 13.70 -4.32 -0.69
CA ASP A 84 13.92 -3.39 -1.79
C ASP A 84 12.65 -2.57 -1.96
N TRP A 85 12.76 -1.30 -2.35
CA TRP A 85 11.58 -0.48 -2.65
C TRP A 85 10.99 -0.80 -4.04
N SER A 86 10.91 -2.09 -4.31
CA SER A 86 10.33 -2.67 -5.51
C SER A 86 8.90 -3.08 -5.19
N PRO A 87 7.94 -2.79 -6.09
CA PRO A 87 6.61 -3.30 -5.93
C PRO A 87 6.61 -4.84 -6.09
N PRO A 88 5.63 -5.54 -5.52
CA PRO A 88 5.40 -6.97 -5.76
C PRO A 88 5.32 -7.29 -7.26
N ARG A 89 5.74 -8.49 -7.67
CA ARG A 89 5.78 -8.87 -9.10
C ARG A 89 4.40 -8.88 -9.75
N GLU A 90 3.37 -9.05 -8.93
CA GLU A 90 1.98 -9.20 -9.31
C GLU A 90 1.29 -7.87 -9.63
N VAL A 91 1.81 -6.75 -9.13
CA VAL A 91 1.33 -5.40 -9.50
C VAL A 91 2.17 -4.87 -10.64
N ALA A 92 1.52 -4.48 -11.75
CA ALA A 92 2.21 -3.84 -12.86
C ALA A 92 2.97 -2.60 -12.37
N VAL A 93 4.30 -2.66 -12.42
CA VAL A 93 5.18 -1.57 -11.96
C VAL A 93 4.88 -0.33 -12.77
N PRO A 94 4.42 0.76 -12.15
CA PRO A 94 4.15 1.98 -12.88
C PRO A 94 5.45 2.60 -13.37
N ASP A 95 5.45 3.22 -14.55
CA ASP A 95 6.64 3.88 -15.11
C ASP A 95 7.24 4.96 -14.20
N TRP A 96 6.41 5.51 -13.31
CA TRP A 96 6.82 6.51 -12.32
C TRP A 96 7.37 5.91 -11.02
N TRP A 97 7.17 4.61 -10.79
CA TRP A 97 7.69 3.95 -9.60
C TRP A 97 9.18 3.71 -9.79
N GLN A 98 10.00 4.35 -8.97
CA GLN A 98 11.44 4.15 -9.02
C GLN A 98 11.81 2.95 -8.13
N PRO A 99 12.24 1.80 -8.69
CA PRO A 99 12.74 0.68 -7.92
C PRO A 99 14.12 1.06 -7.37
N SER A 100 14.17 1.72 -6.22
CA SER A 100 15.43 1.84 -5.49
C SER A 100 15.70 0.51 -4.80
N ALA A 101 16.84 -0.13 -5.08
CA ALA A 101 17.27 -1.40 -4.48
C ALA A 101 17.61 -1.30 -2.97
N LYS A 102 17.17 -0.23 -2.29
CA LYS A 102 17.38 0.01 -0.87
C LYS A 102 16.19 0.78 -0.31
N THR A 103 15.81 0.44 0.91
CA THR A 103 14.90 1.22 1.75
C THR A 103 15.51 2.60 2.06
N PRO A 104 14.84 3.72 1.75
CA PRO A 104 15.39 5.03 1.99
C PRO A 104 15.30 5.43 3.49
N PRO A 105 16.15 6.36 3.96
CA PRO A 105 16.22 6.73 5.38
C PRO A 105 14.94 7.36 5.94
N ASP A 106 14.16 7.98 5.07
CA ASP A 106 12.90 8.64 5.42
C ASP A 106 11.69 7.72 5.27
N ALA A 107 11.89 6.44 4.94
CA ALA A 107 10.80 5.48 4.90
C ALA A 107 10.19 5.27 6.30
N ALA A 108 8.90 4.94 6.33
CA ALA A 108 8.18 4.56 7.53
C ALA A 108 7.23 3.40 7.24
N SER A 109 6.88 2.62 8.25
CA SER A 109 5.94 1.51 8.07
C SER A 109 5.06 1.27 9.28
N GLY A 110 3.99 0.51 9.10
CA GLY A 110 3.09 0.14 10.16
C GLY A 110 2.05 -0.87 9.73
N GLN A 111 1.16 -1.21 10.66
CA GLN A 111 0.07 -2.14 10.42
C GLN A 111 -1.17 -1.42 9.86
N VAL A 112 -1.91 -2.13 9.03
CA VAL A 112 -3.23 -1.76 8.47
C VAL A 112 -4.20 -2.88 8.80
N GLY A 113 -5.30 -2.57 9.49
CA GLY A 113 -6.26 -3.61 9.90
C GLY A 113 -5.61 -4.72 10.73
N VAL A 114 -6.11 -5.95 10.59
CA VAL A 114 -5.59 -7.12 11.32
C VAL A 114 -4.43 -7.78 10.57
N TYR A 115 -4.54 -7.88 9.24
CA TYR A 115 -3.61 -8.67 8.41
C TYR A 115 -2.87 -7.85 7.36
N GLY A 116 -2.98 -6.52 7.41
CA GLY A 116 -2.35 -5.63 6.46
C GLY A 116 -1.15 -4.88 7.01
N SER A 117 -0.37 -4.36 6.08
CA SER A 117 0.78 -3.51 6.31
C SER A 117 0.80 -2.35 5.34
N ILE A 118 1.43 -1.26 5.79
CA ILE A 118 1.72 -0.09 4.97
C ILE A 118 3.20 0.24 5.10
N ALA A 119 3.81 0.58 3.98
CA ALA A 119 5.16 1.09 3.89
C ALA A 119 5.14 2.35 3.03
N VAL A 120 5.73 3.43 3.51
CA VAL A 120 5.75 4.73 2.83
C VAL A 120 7.16 5.29 2.75
N LYS A 121 7.45 6.07 1.71
CA LYS A 121 8.63 6.93 1.61
C LYS A 121 8.25 8.29 1.04
N TRP A 122 9.07 9.30 1.30
CA TRP A 122 9.00 10.58 0.61
C TRP A 122 10.18 10.70 -0.36
N GLU A 123 9.97 11.29 -1.52
CA GLU A 123 11.05 11.52 -2.49
C GLU A 123 10.65 12.64 -3.43
N THR A 124 11.46 13.70 -3.51
CA THR A 124 11.29 14.82 -4.46
C THR A 124 9.87 15.43 -4.48
N GLY A 125 9.31 15.69 -3.29
CA GLY A 125 7.99 16.33 -3.15
C GLY A 125 6.81 15.39 -3.34
N ARG A 126 7.05 14.08 -3.27
CA ARG A 126 6.02 13.05 -3.44
C ARG A 126 6.13 11.99 -2.38
N VAL A 127 5.00 11.42 -1.98
CA VAL A 127 4.96 10.20 -1.19
C VAL A 127 4.63 9.03 -2.08
N TYR A 128 5.31 7.93 -1.81
CA TYR A 128 5.08 6.62 -2.41
C TYR A 128 4.66 5.68 -1.28
N ALA A 129 3.53 4.99 -1.44
CA ALA A 129 3.04 4.02 -0.48
C ALA A 129 2.84 2.66 -1.14
N ILE A 130 3.28 1.59 -0.45
CA ILE A 130 2.93 0.20 -0.71
C ILE A 130 2.01 -0.22 0.42
N ILE A 131 0.85 -0.76 0.07
CA ILE A 131 -0.13 -1.28 1.03
C ILE A 131 -0.38 -2.73 0.63
N VAL A 132 -0.34 -3.63 1.60
CA VAL A 132 -0.70 -5.04 1.43
C VAL A 132 -1.72 -5.38 2.50
N ASP A 133 -2.82 -6.04 2.15
CA ASP A 133 -3.80 -6.53 3.11
C ASP A 133 -4.28 -7.92 2.68
N THR A 134 -4.07 -8.91 3.55
CA THR A 134 -4.58 -10.27 3.39
C THR A 134 -5.81 -10.45 4.28
N GLY A 135 -6.82 -9.63 4.05
CA GLY A 135 -8.02 -9.57 4.87
C GLY A 135 -9.06 -10.64 4.54
N HIS A 136 -9.94 -10.91 5.49
CA HIS A 136 -11.22 -11.56 5.20
C HIS A 136 -12.20 -10.54 4.61
N ARG A 137 -13.03 -10.94 3.64
CA ARG A 137 -14.02 -10.01 3.07
C ARG A 137 -15.02 -9.60 4.17
N ALA A 138 -15.01 -8.34 4.56
CA ALA A 138 -16.17 -7.67 5.15
C ALA A 138 -16.76 -6.66 4.14
N LEU A 139 -16.93 -7.06 2.88
CA LEU A 139 -17.80 -6.31 1.97
C LEU A 139 -19.23 -6.71 2.33
N ALA A 140 -19.78 -5.98 3.30
CA ALA A 140 -21.20 -5.80 3.57
C ALA A 140 -22.14 -6.88 2.99
N SER A 141 -22.42 -7.92 3.79
CA SER A 141 -23.83 -8.31 3.88
C SER A 141 -24.47 -7.31 4.85
N PRO A 142 -25.47 -6.49 4.46
CA PRO A 142 -26.47 -6.17 5.47
C PRO A 142 -26.96 -7.53 5.99
N GLY A 143 -26.92 -7.73 7.31
CA GLY A 143 -27.63 -8.86 7.90
C GLY A 143 -29.09 -8.87 7.42
N PRO A 144 -29.75 -10.04 7.43
CA PRO A 144 -31.15 -10.14 7.02
C PRO A 144 -32.05 -9.12 7.74
#